data_AF-A0A523RJA0-F1
#
_entry.id   AF-A0A523RJA0-F1
#
_cell.length_a   1.000
_cell.length_b   1.000
_cell.length_c   1.000
_cell.angle_alpha   90.00
_cell.angle_beta   90.00
_cell.angle_gamma   90.00
#
_symmetry.space_group_name_H-M   'P 1'
#
loop_
_entity.id
_entity.type
_entity.pdbx_description
1 polymer ?
#
loop_
_entity_poly.entity_id
_entity_poly.type
_entity_poly.pdbx_seq_one_letter_code
_entity_poly.pdbx_strand_id
1 'polypeptide(L)'
;MPCQIFLLPYTENNTPIHGISFFLIWLAVLIILSNIICHNWHLRLLKKYSATFLTFADFLGPLFVSLYGWIFFHEVMRWHYGISAVCVFIGLYLFYYDELLKQKKEKVIGTEP
;
A
#
# COMPACT_ATOMS: atom_id res chain seq x y z
N MET A 1 -8.35 38.62 20.44
CA MET A 1 -7.13 38.85 21.25
C MET A 1 -7.15 37.88 22.43
N PRO A 2 -6.03 37.23 22.82
CA PRO A 2 -4.68 37.26 22.26
C PRO A 2 -4.31 35.90 21.62
N CYS A 3 -4.06 35.85 20.32
CA CYS A 3 -2.72 35.72 19.76
C CYS A 3 -1.60 36.31 20.63
N GLN A 4 -0.56 35.50 20.87
CA GLN A 4 0.79 35.77 21.40
C GLN A 4 1.09 34.88 22.62
N ILE A 5 2.29 34.30 22.65
CA ILE A 5 2.81 33.24 23.56
C ILE A 5 2.50 31.85 23.01
N PHE A 6 3.26 31.35 22.03
CA PHE A 6 4.57 30.78 22.31
C PHE A 6 5.45 30.95 21.06
N LEU A 7 6.18 32.06 21.04
CA LEU A 7 7.43 32.16 20.30
C LEU A 7 8.38 31.12 20.94
N LEU A 8 8.31 29.87 20.49
CA LEU A 8 9.54 29.09 20.49
C LEU A 8 10.50 29.85 19.58
N PRO A 9 11.76 30.02 19.98
CA PRO A 9 12.77 30.28 18.99
C PRO A 9 12.66 29.10 18.02
N TYR A 10 12.19 29.37 16.80
CA TYR A 10 12.58 28.56 15.66
C TYR A 10 14.09 28.79 15.56
N THR A 11 14.83 28.09 16.42
CA THR A 11 16.28 28.02 16.32
C THR A 11 16.47 27.37 14.97
N GLU A 12 16.92 28.18 14.01
CA GLU A 12 17.54 27.73 12.78
C GLU A 12 18.80 26.95 13.17
N ASN A 13 18.59 25.78 13.77
CA ASN A 13 19.61 24.77 13.88
C ASN A 13 19.66 24.17 12.48
N ASN A 14 20.28 24.92 11.57
CA ASN A 14 20.97 24.36 10.42
C ASN A 14 22.06 23.44 10.98
N THR A 15 21.66 22.33 11.57
CA THR A 15 22.51 21.15 11.60
C THR A 15 22.53 20.69 10.15
N PRO A 16 23.63 20.90 9.42
CA PRO A 16 23.72 20.39 8.07
C PRO A 16 23.54 18.88 8.20
N ILE A 17 22.43 18.34 7.67
CA ILE A 17 22.37 16.99 7.10
C ILE A 17 23.34 16.02 7.80
N HIS A 18 23.00 15.58 9.01
CA HIS A 18 23.80 14.60 9.73
C HIS A 18 23.90 13.33 8.86
N GLY A 19 24.97 13.24 8.07
CA GLY A 19 25.28 12.15 7.14
C GLY A 19 24.43 12.11 5.87
N ILE A 20 24.71 12.96 4.87
CA ILE A 20 24.27 12.74 3.47
C ILE A 20 24.45 11.27 3.06
N SER A 21 25.55 10.65 3.46
CA SER A 21 25.83 9.24 3.17
C SER A 21 24.78 8.30 3.78
N PHE A 22 24.33 8.54 5.00
CA PHE A 22 23.29 7.72 5.64
C PHE A 22 21.95 7.89 4.93
N PHE A 23 21.58 9.13 4.59
CA PHE A 23 20.39 9.41 3.79
C PHE A 23 20.44 8.74 2.42
N LEU A 24 21.57 8.84 1.70
CA LEU A 24 21.77 8.21 0.39
C LEU A 24 21.68 6.69 0.48
N ILE A 25 22.20 6.07 1.54
CA ILE A 25 22.08 4.62 1.76
C ILE A 25 20.60 4.24 1.93
N TRP A 26 19.86 4.91 2.81
CA TRP A 26 18.43 4.61 3.00
C TRP A 26 17.60 4.87 1.74
N LEU A 27 17.89 5.95 1.03
CA LEU A 27 17.25 6.27 -0.25
C LEU A 27 17.56 5.20 -1.31
N ALA A 28 18.81 4.75 -1.43
CA ALA A 28 19.18 3.68 -2.33
C ALA A 28 18.46 2.37 -1.97
N VAL A 29 18.39 2.02 -0.68
CA VAL A 29 17.65 0.85 -0.20
C VAL A 29 16.17 0.95 -0.57
N LEU A 30 15.52 2.10 -0.34
CA LEU A 30 14.12 2.33 -0.71
C LEU A 30 13.91 2.24 -2.23
N ILE A 31 14.80 2.82 -3.03
CA ILE A 31 14.72 2.74 -4.50
C ILE A 31 14.81 1.29 -4.97
N ILE A 32 15.76 0.51 -4.45
CA ILE A 32 15.94 -0.90 -4.79
C ILE A 32 14.71 -1.70 -4.36
N LEU A 33 14.23 -1.50 -3.13
CA LEU A 33 13.09 -2.23 -2.60
C LEU A 33 11.80 -1.92 -3.40
N SER A 34 11.47 -0.64 -3.60
CA SER A 34 10.25 -0.22 -4.27
C SER A 34 10.28 -0.48 -5.78
N ASN A 35 11.37 -0.17 -6.47
CA ASN A 35 11.41 -0.30 -7.94
C ASN A 35 11.82 -1.69 -8.41
N ILE A 36 12.77 -2.35 -7.74
CA ILE A 36 13.27 -3.64 -8.21
C ILE A 36 12.43 -4.76 -7.60
N ILE A 37 12.21 -4.77 -6.29
CA ILE A 37 11.53 -5.91 -5.66
C ILE A 37 10.01 -5.80 -5.85
N CYS A 38 9.38 -4.71 -5.37
CA CYS A 38 7.93 -4.57 -5.42
C CYS A 38 7.41 -4.53 -6.86
N HIS A 39 8.05 -3.78 -7.76
CA HIS A 39 7.58 -3.68 -9.14
C HIS A 39 7.74 -4.98 -9.92
N ASN A 40 8.87 -5.70 -9.79
CA ASN A 40 9.00 -7.02 -10.44
C ASN A 40 7.99 -8.02 -9.89
N TRP A 41 7.70 -7.98 -8.59
CA TRP A 41 6.68 -8.84 -7.99
C TRP A 41 5.31 -8.51 -8.60
N HIS A 42 4.94 -7.24 -8.65
CA HIS A 42 3.70 -6.77 -9.27
C HIS A 42 3.58 -7.22 -10.75
N LEU A 43 4.65 -7.08 -11.54
CA LEU A 43 4.68 -7.57 -12.93
C LEU A 43 4.54 -9.10 -13.03
N ARG A 44 5.12 -9.87 -12.08
CA ARG A 44 4.94 -11.33 -12.04
C ARG A 44 3.50 -11.72 -11.73
N LEU A 45 2.82 -10.97 -10.86
CA LEU A 45 1.40 -11.22 -10.58
C LEU A 45 0.54 -10.89 -11.79
N LEU A 46 0.87 -9.84 -12.54
CA LEU A 46 0.14 -9.48 -13.76
C LEU A 46 0.17 -10.58 -14.84
N LYS A 47 1.18 -11.46 -14.83
CA LYS A 47 1.24 -12.63 -15.72
C LYS A 47 0.28 -13.75 -15.31
N LYS A 48 -0.14 -13.79 -14.04
CA LYS A 48 -0.97 -14.86 -13.48
C LYS A 48 -2.40 -14.42 -13.20
N TYR A 49 -2.59 -13.16 -12.83
CA TYR A 49 -3.86 -12.55 -12.43
C TYR A 49 -4.20 -11.38 -13.36
N SER A 50 -5.50 -11.11 -13.51
CA SER A 50 -5.99 -9.95 -14.25
C SER A 50 -5.46 -8.62 -13.68
N ALA A 51 -5.18 -7.67 -14.58
CA ALA A 51 -4.78 -6.31 -14.24
C ALA A 51 -5.77 -5.63 -13.28
N THR A 52 -7.07 -5.87 -13.48
CA THR A 52 -8.13 -5.25 -12.67
C THR A 52 -8.13 -5.78 -11.24
N PHE A 53 -7.92 -7.08 -11.04
CA PHE A 53 -7.81 -7.69 -9.71
C PHE A 53 -6.62 -7.11 -8.96
N LEU A 54 -5.49 -6.95 -9.64
CA LEU A 54 -4.26 -6.41 -9.06
C LEU A 54 -4.46 -4.95 -8.60
N THR A 55 -5.12 -4.12 -9.41
CA THR A 55 -5.46 -2.74 -9.01
C THR A 55 -6.43 -2.68 -7.82
N PHE A 56 -7.34 -3.64 -7.67
CA PHE A 56 -8.19 -3.72 -6.47
C PHE A 56 -7.41 -4.20 -5.25
N ALA A 57 -6.44 -5.09 -5.43
CA ALA A 57 -5.55 -5.52 -4.37
C ALA A 57 -4.66 -4.36 -3.89
N ASP A 58 -4.27 -3.43 -4.76
CA ASP A 58 -3.50 -2.24 -4.36
C ASP A 58 -4.26 -1.32 -3.38
N PHE A 59 -5.61 -1.39 -3.32
CA PHE A 59 -6.38 -0.70 -2.28
C PHE A 59 -6.18 -1.27 -0.87
N LEU A 60 -5.57 -2.45 -0.73
CA LEU A 60 -5.10 -2.93 0.56
C LEU A 60 -3.94 -2.09 1.09
N GLY A 61 -3.16 -1.43 0.22
CA GLY A 61 -2.06 -0.54 0.60
C GLY A 61 -2.45 0.54 1.63
N PRO A 62 -3.39 1.46 1.31
CA PRO A 62 -3.87 2.46 2.27
C PRO A 62 -4.56 1.86 3.49
N LEU A 63 -5.19 0.68 3.36
CA LEU A 63 -5.75 -0.03 4.52
C LEU A 63 -4.66 -0.46 5.50
N PHE A 64 -3.61 -1.10 5.00
CA PHE A 64 -2.48 -1.51 5.84
C PHE A 64 -1.72 -0.31 6.39
N VAL A 65 -1.54 0.76 5.61
CA VAL A 65 -0.91 2.00 6.10
C VAL A 65 -1.67 2.56 7.30
N SER A 66 -3.00 2.67 7.21
CA SER A 66 -3.80 3.18 8.33
C SER A 66 -3.88 2.17 9.49
N LEU A 67 -3.85 0.86 9.23
CA LEU A 67 -3.73 -0.18 10.26
C LEU A 67 -2.41 -0.07 11.02
N TYR A 68 -1.29 0.09 10.31
CA TYR A 68 0.01 0.32 10.92
C TYR A 68 0.07 1.66 11.65
N GLY A 69 -0.56 2.71 11.14
CA GLY A 69 -0.70 3.98 11.86
C GLY A 69 -1.43 3.82 13.19
N TRP A 70 -2.51 3.03 13.22
CA TRP A 70 -3.21 2.74 14.48
C TRP A 70 -2.34 1.93 15.46
N ILE A 71 -1.65 0.88 14.99
CA ILE A 71 -0.85 0.01 15.84
C ILE A 71 0.42 0.71 16.35
N PHE A 72 1.14 1.45 15.50
CA PHE A 72 2.43 2.06 15.84
C PHE A 72 2.30 3.47 16.42
N PHE A 73 1.40 4.30 15.89
CA PHE A 73 1.20 5.69 16.33
C PHE A 73 0.04 5.85 17.31
N HIS A 74 -0.69 4.77 17.63
CA HIS A 74 -1.85 4.80 18.55
C HIS A 74 -2.93 5.81 18.11
N GLU A 75 -3.06 6.08 16.81
CA GLU A 75 -4.05 7.03 16.28
C GLU A 75 -5.49 6.51 16.42
N VAL A 76 -6.44 7.39 16.74
CA VAL A 76 -7.85 7.01 16.88
C VAL A 76 -8.48 6.63 15.53
N MET A 77 -8.71 5.34 15.30
CA MET A 77 -9.46 4.85 14.14
C MET A 77 -10.93 5.27 14.22
N ARG A 78 -11.40 6.00 13.20
CA ARG A 78 -12.81 6.38 13.04
C ARG A 78 -13.59 5.32 12.27
N TRP A 79 -14.91 5.29 12.46
CA TRP A 79 -15.81 4.32 11.82
C TRP A 79 -15.72 4.30 10.28
N HIS A 80 -15.41 5.44 9.64
CA HIS A 80 -15.22 5.53 8.19
C HIS A 80 -14.18 4.52 7.66
N TYR A 81 -13.10 4.29 8.43
CA TYR A 81 -12.08 3.31 8.06
C TYR A 81 -12.64 1.88 7.99
N GLY A 82 -13.49 1.51 8.95
CA GLY A 82 -14.13 0.20 8.97
C GLY A 82 -15.01 -0.04 7.74
N ILE A 83 -15.77 0.96 7.31
CA ILE A 83 -16.58 0.85 6.08
C ILE A 83 -15.71 0.72 4.84
N SER A 84 -14.67 1.55 4.71
CA SER A 84 -13.74 1.45 3.59
C SER A 84 -13.07 0.09 3.54
N ALA A 85 -12.67 -0.46 4.70
CA ALA A 85 -12.09 -1.80 4.80
C ALA A 85 -13.05 -2.88 4.29
N VAL A 86 -14.28 -2.89 4.80
CA VAL A 86 -15.31 -3.86 4.37
C VAL A 86 -15.57 -3.74 2.87
N CYS A 87 -15.67 -2.52 2.34
CA CYS A 87 -15.89 -2.29 0.90
C CYS A 87 -14.76 -2.87 0.05
N VAL A 88 -13.50 -2.63 0.41
CA VAL A 88 -12.33 -3.18 -0.30
C VAL A 88 -12.30 -4.71 -0.22
N PHE A 89 -12.59 -5.30 0.94
CA PHE A 89 -12.64 -6.75 1.09
C PHE A 89 -13.76 -7.39 0.25
N ILE A 90 -14.94 -6.77 0.18
CA ILE A 90 -16.04 -7.23 -0.68
C ILE A 90 -15.64 -7.16 -2.16
N GLY A 91 -15.09 -6.04 -2.60
CA GLY A 91 -14.64 -5.86 -3.99
C GLY A 91 -13.57 -6.87 -4.39
N LEU A 92 -12.60 -7.12 -3.51
CA LEU A 92 -11.54 -8.09 -3.73
C LEU A 92 -12.08 -9.53 -3.77
N TYR A 93 -13.00 -9.87 -2.86
CA TYR A 93 -13.62 -11.20 -2.81
C TYR A 93 -14.43 -11.50 -4.07
N LEU A 94 -15.24 -10.53 -4.54
CA LEU A 94 -16.05 -10.67 -5.75
C LEU A 94 -15.18 -10.94 -6.98
N PHE A 95 -14.12 -10.16 -7.17
CA PHE A 95 -13.20 -10.34 -8.30
C PHE A 95 -12.42 -11.64 -8.22
N TYR A 96 -12.02 -12.06 -7.02
CA TYR A 96 -11.33 -13.33 -6.82
C TYR A 96 -12.20 -14.52 -7.22
N TYR A 97 -13.49 -14.48 -6.85
CA TYR A 97 -14.44 -15.53 -7.21
C TYR A 97 -14.65 -15.65 -8.72
N ASP A 98 -14.78 -14.52 -9.42
CA ASP A 98 -14.96 -14.50 -10.88
C ASP A 98 -13.73 -15.09 -11.62
N GLU A 99 -12.52 -14.78 -11.15
CA GLU A 99 -11.31 -15.37 -11.72
C GLU A 99 -11.24 -16.89 -11.55
N LEU A 100 -11.63 -17.42 -10.38
CA LEU A 100 -11.67 -18.86 -10.14
C LEU A 100 -12.67 -19.58 -11.06
N LEU A 101 -13.83 -18.95 -11.31
CA LEU A 101 -14.82 -19.48 -12.25
C LEU A 101 -14.27 -19.50 -13.68
N LYS A 102 -13.59 -18.43 -14.10
CA LYS A 102 -12.98 -18.33 -15.44
C LYS A 102 -11.92 -19.40 -15.65
N GLN A 103 -11.03 -19.61 -14.68
CA GLN A 103 -10.01 -20.66 -14.68
C GLN A 103 -10.63 -22.07 -14.77
N LYS A 104 -11.74 -22.32 -14.06
CA LYS A 104 -12.44 -23.61 -14.09
C LYS A 104 -13.07 -23.87 -15.46
N LYS A 105 -13.69 -22.86 -16.08
CA LYS A 105 -14.35 -22.98 -17.38
C LYS A 105 -13.35 -23.28 -18.50
N GLU A 106 -12.18 -22.66 -18.48
CA GLU A 106 -11.12 -22.88 -19.47
C GLU A 106 -10.56 -24.30 -19.41
N LYS A 107 -10.36 -24.86 -18.22
CA LYS A 107 -9.97 -26.27 -18.08
C LYS A 107 -11.02 -27.24 -18.60
N VAL A 108 -12.31 -26.99 -18.38
CA VAL A 108 -13.38 -27.89 -18.82
C VAL A 108 -13.50 -27.92 -20.35
N ILE A 109 -13.35 -26.78 -21.02
CA ILE A 109 -13.45 -26.69 -22.49
C ILE A 109 -12.18 -27.21 -23.18
N GLY A 110 -11.01 -27.13 -22.53
CA GLY A 110 -9.75 -27.70 -23.04
C GLY A 110 -9.61 -29.22 -22.88
N THR A 111 -10.64 -29.94 -22.40
CA THR A 111 -10.60 -31.40 -22.18
C THR A 111 -11.53 -32.18 -23.13
N GLU A 112 -11.90 -31.62 -24.28
CA GLU A 112 -12.50 -32.40 -25.37
C GLU A 112 -11.49 -32.47 -26.54
N PRO A 113 -10.86 -33.65 -26.79
CA PRO A 113 -10.12 -33.89 -28.03
C PRO A 113 -11.04 -33.98 -29.25
#